data_AF-A0A1I2FS38-F1
#
_entry.id   AF-A0A1I2FS38-F1
#
_cell.length_a   1.000
_cell.length_b   1.000
_cell.length_c   1.000
_cell.angle_alpha   90.00
_cell.angle_beta   90.00
_cell.angle_gamma   90.00
#
_symmetry.space_group_name_H-M   'P 1'
#
loop_
_entity.id
_entity.type
_entity.pdbx_description
1 polymer ?
#
loop_
_entity_poly.entity_id
_entity_poly.type
_entity_poly.pdbx_seq_one_letter_code
_entity_poly.pdbx_strand_id
1 'polypeptide(L)'
;MIDIIAFKQFLKENFDTSILSVDEFKPDLQFVDIDCLKDIKRKLTLEISNQTIKVSTVSKEAELDFSLYDYCFESVLEAQIFLSDIKKTGVFKTI
;
A
#
# COMPACT_ATOMS: atom_id res chain seq x y z
N MET A 1 -2.45 25.83 -1.48
CA MET A 1 -3.47 24.84 -1.10
C MET A 1 -3.80 24.05 -2.36
N ILE A 2 -3.76 22.72 -2.29
CA ILE A 2 -3.99 21.84 -3.43
C ILE A 2 -5.51 21.75 -3.65
N ASP A 3 -5.95 22.06 -4.86
CA ASP A 3 -7.31 21.82 -5.29
C ASP A 3 -7.47 20.34 -5.67
N ILE A 4 -7.99 19.58 -4.72
CA ILE A 4 -8.18 18.13 -4.85
C ILE A 4 -9.11 17.79 -6.02
N ILE A 5 -10.14 18.61 -6.27
CA ILE A 5 -11.12 18.35 -7.32
C ILE A 5 -10.46 18.54 -8.68
N ALA A 6 -9.77 19.67 -8.87
CA ALA A 6 -9.04 19.95 -10.11
C ALA A 6 -7.97 18.88 -10.39
N PHE A 7 -7.24 18.45 -9.37
CA PHE A 7 -6.22 17.40 -9.53
C PHE A 7 -6.82 16.02 -9.86
N LYS A 8 -7.93 15.63 -9.22
CA LYS A 8 -8.65 14.39 -9.59
C LYS A 8 -9.14 14.43 -11.03
N GLN A 9 -9.61 15.58 -11.49
CA GLN A 9 -10.05 15.75 -12.86
C GLN A 9 -8.88 15.63 -13.85
N PHE A 10 -7.75 16.25 -13.55
CA PHE A 10 -6.50 16.05 -14.31
C PHE A 10 -6.13 14.56 -14.42
N LEU A 11 -6.21 13.80 -13.32
CA LEU A 11 -5.91 12.36 -13.36
C LEU A 11 -6.89 11.59 -14.27
N LYS A 12 -8.19 11.89 -14.21
CA LYS A 12 -9.21 11.25 -15.07
C LYS A 12 -9.05 11.60 -16.56
N GLU A 13 -8.49 12.76 -16.88
CA GLU A 13 -8.23 13.19 -18.26
C GLU A 13 -6.96 12.55 -18.85
N ASN A 14 -6.00 12.18 -18.00
CA ASN A 14 -4.69 11.67 -18.44
C ASN A 14 -4.52 10.15 -18.28
N PHE A 15 -5.34 9.50 -17.46
CA PHE A 15 -5.29 8.06 -17.23
C PHE A 15 -6.62 7.40 -17.57
N ASP A 16 -6.55 6.24 -18.20
CA ASP A 16 -7.72 5.44 -18.51
C ASP A 16 -8.43 4.99 -17.22
N THR A 17 -9.74 5.09 -17.17
CA THR A 17 -10.56 4.66 -16.03
C THR A 17 -10.39 3.17 -15.68
N SER A 18 -9.94 2.34 -16.62
CA SER A 18 -9.65 0.92 -16.40
C SER A 18 -8.40 0.66 -15.56
N ILE A 19 -7.52 1.67 -15.42
CA ILE A 19 -6.30 1.57 -14.61
C ILE A 19 -6.30 2.53 -13.41
N LEU A 20 -7.35 3.34 -13.25
CA LEU A 20 -7.46 4.35 -12.22
C LEU A 20 -8.55 3.97 -11.22
N SER A 21 -8.17 3.85 -9.95
CA SER A 21 -9.09 3.62 -8.83
C SER A 21 -8.97 4.77 -7.85
N VAL A 22 -10.11 5.33 -7.44
CA VAL A 22 -10.16 6.44 -6.49
C VAL A 22 -10.88 5.95 -5.25
N ASP A 23 -10.23 6.10 -4.09
CA ASP A 23 -10.81 5.86 -2.78
C ASP A 23 -10.85 7.17 -1.98
N GLU A 24 -12.05 7.53 -1.53
CA GLU A 24 -12.33 8.79 -0.85
C GLU A 24 -12.45 8.54 0.66
N PHE A 25 -11.33 8.57 1.37
CA PHE A 25 -11.33 8.33 2.82
C PHE A 25 -12.00 9.46 3.61
N LYS A 26 -11.63 10.73 3.33
CA LYS A 26 -12.23 11.94 3.89
C LYS A 26 -12.20 13.10 2.88
N PRO A 27 -13.00 14.17 3.02
CA PRO A 27 -13.00 15.28 2.06
C PRO A 27 -11.64 15.94 1.85
N ASP A 28 -10.79 15.93 2.87
CA ASP A 28 -9.46 16.51 2.92
C ASP A 28 -8.31 15.50 2.70
N LEU A 29 -8.64 14.21 2.57
CA LEU A 29 -7.68 13.13 2.35
C LEU A 29 -8.24 12.07 1.39
N GLN A 30 -7.62 11.94 0.24
CA GLN A 30 -8.05 11.06 -0.85
C GLN A 30 -6.89 10.16 -1.26
N PHE A 31 -7.20 8.92 -1.64
CA PHE A 31 -6.23 7.99 -2.17
C PHE A 31 -6.57 7.67 -3.62
N VAL A 32 -5.58 7.75 -4.51
CA VAL A 32 -5.74 7.38 -5.91
C VAL A 32 -4.70 6.34 -6.27
N ASP A 33 -5.18 5.18 -6.69
CA ASP A 33 -4.35 4.11 -7.20
C ASP A 33 -4.35 4.14 -8.72
N ILE A 34 -3.15 4.06 -9.31
CA ILE A 34 -2.96 3.98 -10.75
C ILE A 34 -2.16 2.72 -11.08
N ASP A 35 -2.83 1.76 -11.72
CA ASP A 35 -2.23 0.52 -12.20
C ASP A 35 -1.64 0.71 -13.61
N CYS A 36 -0.56 1.48 -13.69
CA CYS A 36 0.15 1.74 -14.94
C CYS A 36 0.94 0.53 -15.47
N LEU A 37 1.15 -0.51 -14.65
CA LEU A 37 2.13 -1.56 -14.90
C LEU A 37 1.44 -2.92 -14.77
N LYS A 38 0.60 -3.28 -15.76
CA LYS A 38 -0.22 -4.51 -15.73
C LYS A 38 0.58 -5.78 -15.39
N ASP A 39 1.81 -5.88 -15.90
CA ASP A 39 2.68 -7.05 -15.71
C ASP A 39 3.57 -6.98 -14.46
N ILE A 40 3.46 -5.93 -13.65
CA ILE A 40 4.25 -5.74 -12.42
C ILE A 40 3.33 -5.91 -11.21
N LYS A 41 3.84 -6.57 -10.17
CA LYS A 41 3.14 -6.78 -8.89
C LYS A 41 2.92 -5.52 -8.05
N ARG A 42 3.19 -4.33 -8.60
CA ARG A 42 3.08 -3.05 -7.88
C ARG A 42 2.22 -2.07 -8.67
N LYS A 43 1.49 -1.24 -7.95
CA LYS A 43 0.71 -0.12 -8.47
C LYS A 43 1.21 1.18 -7.86
N LEU A 44 0.96 2.29 -8.55
CA LEU A 44 1.22 3.62 -8.01
C LEU A 44 0.06 4.00 -7.09
N THR A 45 0.36 4.58 -5.94
CA THR A 45 -0.62 5.14 -5.00
C THR A 45 -0.27 6.60 -4.76
N LEU A 46 -1.29 7.44 -4.80
CA LEU A 46 -1.23 8.86 -4.51
C LEU A 46 -2.05 9.12 -3.25
N GLU A 47 -1.43 9.67 -2.21
CA GLU A 47 -2.13 10.25 -1.07
C GLU A 47 -2.25 11.76 -1.31
N ILE A 48 -3.47 12.23 -1.51
CA ILE A 48 -3.78 13.61 -1.89
C ILE A 48 -4.48 14.29 -0.72
N SER A 49 -3.90 15.38 -0.25
CA SER A 49 -4.50 16.27 0.73
C SER A 49 -4.51 17.71 0.23
N ASN A 50 -5.16 18.62 0.95
CA ASN A 50 -5.14 20.05 0.63
C ASN A 50 -3.75 20.71 0.81
N GLN A 51 -2.80 20.02 1.44
CA GLN A 51 -1.44 20.51 1.70
C GLN A 51 -0.39 19.83 0.83
N THR A 52 -0.47 18.52 0.66
CA THR A 52 0.56 17.71 0.00
C THR A 52 -0.04 16.61 -0.87
N ILE A 53 0.66 16.27 -1.95
CA ILE A 53 0.49 15.03 -2.70
C ILE A 53 1.71 14.16 -2.42
N LYS A 54 1.51 12.97 -1.85
CA LYS A 54 2.55 11.97 -1.69
C LYS A 54 2.37 10.88 -2.73
N VAL A 55 3.49 10.39 -3.26
CA VAL A 55 3.51 9.35 -4.28
C VAL A 55 4.28 8.15 -3.72
N SER A 56 3.68 6.98 -3.79
CA SER A 56 4.29 5.72 -3.34
C SER A 56 3.95 4.58 -4.30
N THR A 57 4.72 3.50 -4.25
CA THR A 57 4.39 2.26 -4.94
C THR A 57 3.99 1.21 -3.90
N VAL A 58 2.82 0.60 -4.06
CA VAL A 58 2.32 -0.46 -3.16
C VAL A 58 2.16 -1.77 -3.93
N SER A 59 2.22 -2.90 -3.23
CA SER A 59 1.96 -4.20 -3.87
C SER A 59 0.49 -4.33 -4.26
N LYS A 60 0.23 -5.01 -5.39
CA LYS A 60 -1.11 -5.40 -5.85
C LYS A 60 -1.64 -6.59 -5.08
N GLU A 61 -0.74 -7.41 -4.54
CA GLU A 61 -1.05 -8.55 -3.71
C GLU A 61 -0.90 -8.14 -2.24
N ALA A 62 -1.70 -8.74 -1.36
CA ALA A 62 -1.52 -8.57 0.07
C ALA A 62 -0.18 -9.20 0.49
N GLU A 63 0.85 -8.37 0.61
CA GLU A 63 2.14 -8.77 1.14
C GLU A 63 2.15 -8.53 2.65
N LEU A 64 2.47 -9.58 3.41
CA LEU A 64 2.77 -9.45 4.83
C LEU A 64 4.10 -8.72 4.98
N ASP A 65 4.03 -7.40 5.14
CA ASP A 65 5.19 -6.59 5.46
C ASP A 65 5.45 -6.62 6.98
N PHE A 66 6.26 -7.59 7.41
CA PHE A 66 6.68 -7.74 8.80
C PHE A 66 7.50 -6.55 9.32
N SER A 67 8.04 -5.70 8.43
CA SER A 67 8.84 -4.54 8.85
C SER A 67 8.01 -3.42 9.49
N LEU A 68 6.69 -3.47 9.34
CA LEU A 68 5.75 -2.53 9.93
C LEU A 68 5.25 -2.94 11.32
N TYR A 69 5.66 -4.11 11.82
CA TYR A 69 5.21 -4.65 13.10
C TYR A 69 6.35 -4.74 14.10
N ASP A 70 6.19 -4.04 15.23
CA ASP A 70 7.05 -4.22 16.39
C ASP A 70 6.52 -5.38 17.24
N TYR A 71 7.21 -6.53 17.18
CA TYR A 71 6.87 -7.69 18.01
C TYR A 71 7.61 -7.60 19.34
N CYS A 72 6.85 -7.44 20.43
CA CYS A 72 7.35 -7.57 21.79
C CYS A 72 6.81 -8.87 22.39
N PHE A 73 7.71 -9.76 22.81
CA PHE A 73 7.36 -11.03 23.44
C PHE A 73 7.65 -10.96 24.93
N GLU A 74 6.76 -11.51 25.75
CA GLU A 74 6.92 -11.51 27.21
C GLU A 74 7.87 -12.64 27.67
N SER A 75 8.14 -13.62 26.80
CA SER A 75 9.07 -14.71 27.08
C SER A 75 9.82 -15.23 25.84
N VAL A 76 10.96 -15.89 26.09
CA VAL A 76 11.76 -16.53 25.02
C VAL A 76 10.97 -17.66 24.34
N LEU A 77 10.14 -18.39 25.09
CA LEU A 77 9.33 -19.49 24.54
C LEU A 77 8.30 -18.98 23.53
N GLU A 78 7.65 -17.86 23.83
CA GLU A 78 6.69 -17.22 22.95
C GLU A 78 7.33 -16.80 21.62
N ALA A 79 8.52 -16.18 21.69
CA ALA A 79 9.29 -15.83 20.49
C ALA A 79 9.66 -17.07 19.65
N GLN A 80 10.04 -18.18 20.30
CA GLN A 80 10.39 -19.43 19.61
C GLN A 80 9.20 -20.07 18.90
N ILE A 81 8.02 -20.05 19.51
CA ILE A 81 6.78 -20.56 18.91
C ILE A 81 6.42 -19.70 17.69
N PHE A 82 6.41 -18.38 17.84
CA PHE A 82 6.11 -17.45 16.76
C PHE A 82 7.03 -17.65 15.55
N LEU A 83 8.35 -17.73 15.77
CA LEU A 83 9.32 -17.98 14.70
C LEU A 83 9.12 -19.34 14.04
N SER A 84 8.73 -20.36 14.80
CA SER A 84 8.47 -21.70 14.27
C SER A 84 7.22 -21.72 13.40
N ASP A 85 6.18 -20.98 13.78
CA ASP A 85 4.95 -20.89 13.01
C ASP A 85 5.15 -20.08 11.73
N ILE A 86 5.93 -18.99 11.76
CA ILE A 86 6.33 -18.27 10.54
C ILE A 86 7.15 -19.17 9.60
N LYS A 87 8.02 -20.04 10.12
CA LYS A 87 8.73 -21.01 9.27
C LYS A 87 7.77 -21.99 8.59
N LYS A 88 6.71 -22.42 9.28
CA LYS A 88 5.71 -23.34 8.72
C LYS A 88 4.83 -22.69 7.65
N THR A 89 4.59 -21.38 7.71
CA THR A 89 3.80 -20.67 6.67
C THR A 89 4.55 -20.49 5.36
N GLY A 90 5.82 -20.91 5.27
CA GLY A 90 6.60 -20.92 4.03
C GLY A 90 7.13 -19.55 3.59
N VAL A 91 7.04 -18.53 4.45
CA VAL A 91 7.54 -17.17 4.18
C VAL A 91 9.07 -17.13 4.07
N PHE A 92 9.77 -18.06 4.73
CA PHE A 92 11.22 -18.25 4.57
C PHE A 92 11.49 -19.55 3.84
N LYS A 93 11.90 -19.48 2.56
CA LYS A 93 12.58 -20.62 1.93
C LYS A 93 13.86 -20.89 2.70
N THR A 94 13.94 -22.05 3.32
CA THR A 94 15.18 -22.57 3.92
C THR A 94 16.24 -22.66 2.82
N ILE A 95 17.38 -22.00 3.04
CA ILE A 95 18.60 -22.12 2.23
C ILE A 95 19.22 -23.49 2.49
#